data_AF-I0IHX8-F1
#
_entry.id   AF-I0IHX8-F1
#
_cell.length_a   1.000
_cell.length_b   1.000
_cell.length_c   1.000
_cell.angle_alpha   90.00
_cell.angle_beta   90.00
_cell.angle_gamma   90.00
#
_symmetry.space_group_name_H-M   'P 1'
#
loop_
_entity.id
_entity.type
_entity.pdbx_description
1 polymer ?
#
loop_
_entity_poly.entity_id
_entity_poly.type
_entity_poly.pdbx_seq_one_letter_code
_entity_poly.pdbx_strand_id
1 'polypeptide(L)'
;MLVRLDKWMAASPWHPRVTPFFVYILGLAVSGALTPEGRLGAYAYLPLYALICGVIVFLLWRYRALTPELNLRFHWTVLPSAGLLLAAWLLLGHGYNRLMGVEDARVALADADVFGPLAAGSTLAFGAAFVARGLGMSLVVPLFEELFVRSAVLRAVHRWRGTRTGLLQFAGDMPGLGDAIAERPSVEAAQKEPPALTKQLIETSLGAVTLFSAFASTVVFAASHGVRDWAGCFACGFVWCAMIAYTNRPSLPEDRRAGLGPVIWSHGLVNAGLWGWTWWSGDWQFL
;
A
#
# COMPACT_ATOMS: atom_id res chain seq x y z
N MET A 1 6.70 10.33 25.86
CA MET A 1 6.93 9.61 24.59
C MET A 1 6.18 10.23 23.42
N LEU A 2 4.85 10.40 23.49
CA LEU A 2 4.03 10.93 22.39
C LEU A 2 4.47 12.29 21.83
N VAL A 3 4.85 13.25 22.67
CA VAL A 3 5.35 14.57 22.22
C VAL A 3 6.58 14.46 21.32
N ARG A 4 7.48 13.49 21.58
CA ARG A 4 8.65 13.25 20.72
C ARG A 4 8.22 12.69 19.36
N LEU A 5 7.25 11.78 19.37
CA LEU A 5 6.68 11.23 18.14
C LEU A 5 5.97 12.32 17.33
N ASP A 6 5.22 13.22 17.96
CA ASP A 6 4.55 14.34 17.28
C ASP A 6 5.55 15.27 16.61
N LYS A 7 6.62 15.64 17.33
CA LYS A 7 7.71 16.45 16.78
C LYS A 7 8.39 15.77 15.61
N TRP A 8 8.64 14.46 15.70
CA TRP A 8 9.22 13.70 14.60
C TRP A 8 8.26 13.66 13.40
N MET A 9 6.99 13.31 13.59
CA MET A 9 6.00 13.27 12.51
C MET A 9 5.80 14.62 11.83
N ALA A 10 5.90 15.72 12.56
CA ALA A 10 5.81 17.07 11.99
C ALA A 10 7.10 17.56 11.32
N ALA A 11 8.26 16.94 11.60
CA ALA A 11 9.56 17.38 11.08
C ALA A 11 9.75 17.15 9.57
N SER A 12 8.95 16.25 8.96
CA SER A 12 9.03 15.94 7.53
C SER A 12 7.66 15.56 6.97
N PRO A 13 7.29 16.02 5.77
CA PRO A 13 6.04 15.60 5.12
C PRO A 13 6.01 14.10 4.80
N TRP A 14 7.16 13.42 4.78
CA TRP A 14 7.23 11.98 4.57
C TRP A 14 6.71 11.17 5.75
N HIS A 15 7.06 11.56 6.97
CA HIS A 15 6.82 10.75 8.17
C HIS A 15 5.35 10.33 8.34
N PRO A 16 4.34 11.22 8.25
CA PRO A 16 2.95 10.81 8.42
C PRO A 16 2.40 9.98 7.26
N ARG A 17 3.06 10.00 6.09
CA ARG A 17 2.64 9.25 4.89
C ARG A 17 3.28 7.87 4.80
N VAL A 18 4.50 7.74 5.33
CA VAL A 18 5.33 6.53 5.22
C VAL A 18 5.21 5.65 6.47
N THR A 19 5.17 6.25 7.65
CA THR A 19 5.25 5.50 8.92
C THR A 19 4.15 4.47 9.07
N PRO A 20 2.85 4.79 8.83
CA PRO A 20 1.79 3.80 9.00
C PRO A 20 1.99 2.57 8.09
N PHE A 21 2.46 2.77 6.85
CA PHE A 21 2.75 1.67 5.93
C PHE A 21 3.84 0.73 6.46
N PHE A 22 4.99 1.26 6.86
CA PHE A 22 6.08 0.41 7.37
C PHE A 22 5.79 -0.21 8.74
N VAL A 23 5.05 0.48 9.61
CA VAL A 23 4.57 -0.10 10.88
C VAL A 23 3.66 -1.29 10.62
N TYR A 24 2.78 -1.20 9.61
CA TYR A 24 1.91 -2.31 9.23
C TYR A 24 2.70 -3.50 8.68
N ILE A 25 3.61 -3.25 7.72
CA ILE A 25 4.46 -4.31 7.13
C ILE A 25 5.32 -5.00 8.20
N LEU A 26 5.96 -4.23 9.08
CA LEU A 26 6.73 -4.79 10.18
C LEU A 26 5.84 -5.58 11.15
N GLY A 27 4.65 -5.06 11.46
CA GLY A 27 3.66 -5.75 12.28
C GLY A 27 3.25 -7.10 11.70
N LEU A 28 2.95 -7.15 10.39
CA LEU A 28 2.63 -8.39 9.69
C LEU A 28 3.80 -9.37 9.70
N ALA A 29 5.02 -8.91 9.45
CA ALA A 29 6.22 -9.75 9.50
C ALA A 29 6.41 -10.37 10.89
N VAL A 30 6.26 -9.58 11.96
CA VAL A 30 6.30 -10.06 13.35
C VAL A 30 5.15 -11.05 13.62
N SER A 31 3.94 -10.76 13.17
CA SER A 31 2.81 -11.68 13.33
C SER A 31 3.08 -13.02 12.63
N GLY A 32 3.54 -12.99 11.38
CA GLY A 32 3.89 -14.19 10.61
C GLY A 32 4.98 -15.02 11.28
N ALA A 33 6.00 -14.37 11.84
CA ALA A 33 7.06 -15.06 12.59
C ALA A 33 6.57 -15.70 13.91
N LEU A 34 5.43 -15.27 14.45
CA LEU A 34 4.90 -15.73 15.74
C LEU A 34 3.75 -16.75 15.64
N THR A 35 3.03 -16.84 14.53
CA THR A 35 1.74 -17.57 14.47
C THR A 35 1.76 -18.97 13.83
N PRO A 36 2.10 -19.21 12.55
CA PRO A 36 1.81 -20.50 11.90
C PRO A 36 2.79 -21.61 12.33
N GLU A 37 4.06 -21.26 12.50
CA GLU A 37 5.14 -22.14 12.96
C GLU A 37 5.84 -21.58 14.22
N GLY A 38 5.34 -20.44 14.72
CA GLY A 38 5.94 -19.69 15.81
C GLY A 38 5.47 -20.12 17.19
N ARG A 39 6.00 -19.41 18.20
CA ARG A 39 5.84 -19.76 19.63
C ARG A 39 4.43 -19.60 20.19
N LEU A 40 3.57 -18.81 19.54
CA LEU A 40 2.26 -18.42 20.09
C LEU A 40 1.08 -19.17 19.45
N GLY A 41 1.33 -19.86 18.32
CA GLY A 41 0.32 -20.61 17.57
C GLY A 41 -0.68 -19.73 16.81
N ALA A 42 -1.53 -20.38 16.01
CA ALA A 42 -2.45 -19.72 15.09
C ALA A 42 -3.50 -18.82 15.79
N TYR A 43 -3.91 -19.15 17.01
CA TYR A 43 -4.89 -18.37 17.78
C TYR A 43 -4.39 -16.96 18.18
N ALA A 44 -3.08 -16.74 18.23
CA ALA A 44 -2.51 -15.42 18.50
C ALA A 44 -2.65 -14.45 17.31
N TYR A 45 -2.99 -14.95 16.12
CA TYR A 45 -3.14 -14.12 14.93
C TYR A 45 -4.18 -13.02 15.09
N LEU A 46 -5.37 -13.36 15.55
CA LEU A 46 -6.47 -12.41 15.68
C LEU A 46 -6.12 -11.22 16.60
N PRO A 47 -5.66 -11.41 17.84
CA PRO A 47 -5.28 -10.27 18.70
C PRO A 47 -4.09 -9.48 18.15
N LEU A 48 -3.10 -10.14 17.54
CA LEU A 48 -1.96 -9.45 16.92
C LEU A 48 -2.41 -8.58 15.74
N TYR A 49 -3.24 -9.14 14.84
CA TYR A 49 -3.78 -8.42 13.70
C TYR A 49 -4.65 -7.23 14.13
N ALA A 50 -5.53 -7.44 15.12
CA ALA A 50 -6.34 -6.36 15.70
C ALA A 50 -5.48 -5.25 16.32
N LEU A 51 -4.40 -5.60 17.02
CA LEU A 51 -3.45 -4.64 17.58
C LEU A 51 -2.76 -3.84 16.48
N ILE A 52 -2.28 -4.51 15.42
CA ILE A 52 -1.63 -3.86 14.27
C ILE A 52 -2.60 -2.85 13.63
N CYS A 53 -3.81 -3.29 13.28
CA CYS A 53 -4.83 -2.40 12.71
C CYS A 53 -5.17 -1.23 13.65
N GLY A 54 -5.30 -1.48 14.95
CA GLY A 54 -5.56 -0.45 15.96
C GLY A 54 -4.44 0.61 16.02
N VAL A 55 -3.18 0.19 15.97
CA VAL A 55 -2.02 1.10 15.92
C VAL A 55 -2.06 1.96 14.65
N ILE A 56 -2.36 1.36 13.49
CA ILE A 56 -2.46 2.09 12.23
C ILE A 56 -3.58 3.12 12.28
N VAL A 57 -4.79 2.74 12.70
CA VAL A 57 -5.92 3.66 12.83
C VAL A 57 -5.58 4.81 13.79
N PHE A 58 -4.90 4.51 14.91
CA PHE A 58 -4.43 5.52 15.85
C PHE A 58 -3.45 6.51 15.19
N LEU A 59 -2.46 6.02 14.43
CA LEU A 59 -1.50 6.88 13.73
C LEU A 59 -2.18 7.77 12.69
N LEU A 60 -3.05 7.19 11.85
CA LEU A 60 -3.80 7.93 10.83
C LEU A 60 -4.70 9.00 11.45
N TRP A 61 -5.43 8.64 12.52
CA TRP A 61 -6.28 9.59 13.23
C TRP A 61 -5.49 10.73 13.87
N ARG A 62 -4.40 10.40 14.58
CA ARG A 62 -3.57 11.38 15.31
C ARG A 62 -2.93 12.40 14.37
N TYR A 63 -2.45 11.96 13.22
CA TYR A 63 -1.70 12.79 12.27
C TYR A 63 -2.49 13.26 11.05
N ARG A 64 -3.83 13.10 11.05
CA ARG A 64 -4.72 13.51 9.96
C ARG A 64 -4.53 14.97 9.52
N ALA A 65 -4.17 15.87 10.45
CA ALA A 65 -3.92 17.28 10.14
C ALA A 65 -2.66 17.50 9.28
N LEU A 66 -1.71 16.56 9.29
CA LEU A 66 -0.49 16.60 8.46
C LEU A 66 -0.70 15.95 7.07
N THR A 67 -1.85 15.33 6.85
CA THR A 67 -2.24 14.60 5.64
C THR A 67 -3.64 15.00 5.19
N PRO A 68 -3.87 16.28 4.84
CA PRO A 68 -5.19 16.77 4.44
C PRO A 68 -5.78 16.06 3.21
N GLU A 69 -4.94 15.42 2.40
CA GLU A 69 -5.39 14.59 1.29
C GLU A 69 -6.05 13.27 1.71
N LEU A 70 -5.75 12.78 2.93
CA LEU A 70 -6.36 11.59 3.51
C LEU A 70 -7.77 11.93 3.99
N ASN A 71 -8.76 11.66 3.16
CA ASN A 71 -10.16 11.85 3.49
C ASN A 71 -10.99 10.69 2.93
N LEU A 72 -12.26 10.62 3.31
CA LEU A 72 -13.20 9.58 2.89
C LEU A 72 -14.26 10.10 1.92
N ARG A 73 -13.99 11.18 1.18
CA ARG A 73 -14.93 11.74 0.21
C ARG A 73 -15.23 10.70 -0.87
N PHE A 74 -16.51 10.38 -1.03
CA PHE A 74 -16.98 9.46 -2.07
C PHE A 74 -17.08 10.17 -3.42
N HIS A 75 -16.82 9.43 -4.50
CA HIS A 75 -17.07 9.87 -5.87
C HIS A 75 -17.63 8.70 -6.68
N TRP A 76 -18.58 8.96 -7.58
CA TRP A 76 -19.29 7.88 -8.29
C TRP A 76 -18.42 7.01 -9.18
N THR A 77 -17.23 7.47 -9.58
CA THR A 77 -16.24 6.65 -10.32
C THR A 77 -15.70 5.47 -9.50
N VAL A 78 -15.89 5.47 -8.18
CA VAL A 78 -15.54 4.37 -7.28
C VAL A 78 -16.18 3.06 -7.75
N LEU A 79 -17.48 3.04 -8.03
CA LEU A 79 -18.21 1.81 -8.35
C LEU A 79 -17.75 1.16 -9.67
N PRO A 80 -17.71 1.88 -10.81
CA PRO A 80 -17.22 1.28 -12.05
C PRO A 80 -15.74 0.93 -11.98
N SER A 81 -14.89 1.74 -11.32
CA SER A 81 -13.48 1.39 -11.15
C SER A 81 -13.28 0.13 -10.33
N ALA A 82 -13.99 -0.02 -9.20
CA ALA A 82 -13.90 -1.20 -8.35
C ALA A 82 -14.38 -2.47 -9.08
N GLY A 83 -15.52 -2.40 -9.78
CA GLY A 83 -16.04 -3.54 -10.54
C GLY A 83 -15.10 -3.97 -11.67
N LEU A 84 -14.57 -3.03 -12.45
CA LEU A 84 -13.61 -3.31 -13.52
C LEU A 84 -12.30 -3.89 -12.98
N LEU A 85 -11.79 -3.34 -11.88
CA LEU A 85 -10.54 -3.79 -11.28
C LEU A 85 -10.69 -5.16 -10.60
N LEU A 86 -11.83 -5.43 -9.96
CA LEU A 86 -12.13 -6.78 -9.44
C LEU A 86 -12.11 -7.81 -10.57
N ALA A 87 -12.80 -7.53 -11.68
CA ALA A 87 -12.77 -8.42 -12.85
C ALA A 87 -11.35 -8.58 -13.41
N ALA A 88 -10.59 -7.48 -13.51
CA ALA A 88 -9.20 -7.51 -13.98
C ALA A 88 -8.30 -8.36 -13.06
N TRP A 89 -8.44 -8.24 -11.74
CA TRP A 89 -7.70 -9.06 -10.77
C TRP A 89 -7.97 -10.55 -10.95
N LEU A 90 -9.24 -10.94 -11.05
CA LEU A 90 -9.61 -12.33 -11.24
C LEU A 90 -9.06 -12.88 -12.57
N LEU A 91 -9.30 -12.17 -13.68
CA LEU A 91 -8.88 -12.61 -15.01
C LEU A 91 -7.35 -12.64 -15.17
N LEU A 92 -6.66 -11.57 -14.76
CA LEU A 92 -5.21 -11.48 -14.88
C LEU A 92 -4.51 -12.41 -13.89
N GLY A 93 -5.01 -12.56 -12.66
CA GLY A 93 -4.45 -13.47 -11.67
C GLY A 93 -4.53 -14.93 -12.13
N HIS A 94 -5.69 -15.36 -12.60
CA HIS A 94 -5.84 -16.70 -13.19
C HIS A 94 -4.94 -16.90 -14.41
N GLY A 95 -4.90 -15.93 -15.32
CA GLY A 95 -4.07 -15.99 -16.52
C GLY A 95 -2.57 -16.05 -16.20
N TYR A 96 -2.12 -15.23 -15.25
CA TYR A 96 -0.73 -15.18 -14.80
C TYR A 96 -0.31 -16.49 -14.12
N ASN A 97 -1.13 -17.01 -13.22
CA ASN A 97 -0.83 -18.26 -12.51
C ASN A 97 -0.80 -19.46 -13.46
N ARG A 98 -1.68 -19.48 -14.48
CA ARG A 98 -1.63 -20.50 -15.54
C ARG A 98 -0.35 -20.39 -16.37
N LEU A 99 0.05 -19.18 -16.77
CA LEU A 99 1.27 -18.94 -17.54
C LEU A 99 2.52 -19.39 -16.77
N MET A 100 2.55 -19.10 -15.47
CA MET A 100 3.69 -19.39 -14.60
C MET A 100 3.69 -20.84 -14.06
N GLY A 101 2.66 -21.64 -14.35
CA GLY A 101 2.55 -23.03 -13.87
C GLY A 101 2.39 -23.16 -12.35
N VAL A 102 1.79 -22.16 -11.69
CA VAL A 102 1.70 -22.07 -10.22
C VAL A 102 0.36 -22.64 -9.70
N GLU A 103 -0.33 -23.45 -10.49
CA GLU A 103 -1.68 -23.95 -10.14
C GLU A 103 -1.67 -24.89 -8.92
N ASP A 104 -0.59 -25.63 -8.69
CA ASP A 104 -0.46 -26.57 -7.57
C ASP A 104 -0.06 -25.92 -6.23
N ALA A 105 0.45 -24.68 -6.25
CA ALA A 105 0.76 -23.92 -5.02
C ALA A 105 -0.50 -23.42 -4.29
N ARG A 106 -1.69 -23.55 -4.91
CA ARG A 106 -2.99 -23.08 -4.41
C ARG A 106 -3.43 -23.78 -3.12
N VAL A 107 -3.15 -25.06 -2.99
CA VAL A 107 -3.47 -25.87 -1.79
C VAL A 107 -2.43 -25.63 -0.70
N ALA A 108 -1.15 -25.56 -1.07
CA ALA A 108 -0.05 -25.36 -0.13
C ALA A 108 -0.09 -23.99 0.58
N LEU A 109 -0.53 -22.91 -0.08
CA LEU A 109 -0.67 -21.60 0.55
C LEU A 109 -1.85 -21.52 1.53
N ALA A 110 -2.98 -22.18 1.22
CA ALA A 110 -4.13 -22.24 2.13
C ALA A 110 -3.82 -23.09 3.37
N ASP A 111 -3.03 -24.15 3.21
CA ASP A 111 -2.58 -25.04 4.30
C ASP A 111 -1.43 -24.41 5.14
N ALA A 112 -0.58 -23.57 4.55
CA ALA A 112 0.52 -22.89 5.23
C ALA A 112 0.13 -21.55 5.89
N ASP A 113 -0.96 -20.92 5.46
CA ASP A 113 -1.45 -19.68 6.09
C ASP A 113 -2.14 -19.99 7.43
N VAL A 114 -2.26 -18.98 8.27
CA VAL A 114 -2.86 -19.04 9.61
C VAL A 114 -4.29 -19.60 9.61
N PHE A 115 -4.97 -19.56 8.48
CA PHE A 115 -6.34 -20.03 8.31
C PHE A 115 -6.48 -21.55 8.33
N GLY A 116 -5.53 -22.31 7.78
CA GLY A 116 -5.58 -23.78 7.79
C GLY A 116 -5.65 -24.35 9.21
N PRO A 117 -4.68 -24.01 10.09
CA PRO A 117 -4.70 -24.45 11.49
C PRO A 117 -5.94 -23.98 12.26
N LEU A 118 -6.42 -22.75 12.01
CA LEU A 118 -7.64 -22.24 12.66
C LEU A 118 -8.89 -22.99 12.20
N ALA A 119 -9.01 -23.30 10.90
CA ALA A 119 -10.14 -24.04 10.35
C ALA A 119 -10.21 -25.47 10.92
N ALA A 120 -9.05 -26.11 11.11
CA ALA A 120 -8.96 -27.44 11.71
C ALA A 120 -9.26 -27.43 13.22
N GLY A 121 -8.89 -26.36 13.93
CA GLY A 121 -9.01 -26.28 15.38
C GLY A 121 -10.34 -25.69 15.90
N SER A 122 -10.89 -24.68 15.24
CA SER A 122 -12.11 -23.99 15.67
C SER A 122 -12.76 -23.16 14.56
N THR A 123 -13.95 -23.58 14.13
CA THR A 123 -14.76 -22.83 13.13
C THR A 123 -15.04 -21.38 13.57
N LEU A 124 -15.26 -21.15 14.87
CA LEU A 124 -15.49 -19.81 15.40
C LEU A 124 -14.22 -18.94 15.29
N ALA A 125 -13.06 -19.47 15.66
CA ALA A 125 -11.80 -18.73 15.59
C ALA A 125 -11.42 -18.43 14.13
N PHE A 126 -11.58 -19.41 13.24
CA PHE A 126 -11.42 -19.22 11.80
C PHE A 126 -12.35 -18.11 11.27
N GLY A 127 -13.65 -18.19 11.55
CA GLY A 127 -14.62 -17.19 11.09
C GLY A 127 -14.30 -15.78 11.62
N ALA A 128 -13.93 -15.66 12.89
CA ALA A 128 -13.55 -14.39 13.50
C ALA A 128 -12.27 -13.82 12.85
N ALA A 129 -11.23 -14.63 12.65
CA ALA A 129 -10.00 -14.21 11.99
C ALA A 129 -10.23 -13.82 10.53
N PHE A 130 -11.06 -14.58 9.81
CA PHE A 130 -11.39 -14.34 8.40
C PHE A 130 -12.13 -13.01 8.24
N VAL A 131 -13.15 -12.77 9.06
CA VAL A 131 -13.90 -11.50 9.06
C VAL A 131 -13.01 -10.33 9.49
N ALA A 132 -12.19 -10.50 10.53
CA ALA A 132 -11.30 -9.44 11.00
C ALA A 132 -10.27 -9.06 9.93
N ARG A 133 -9.64 -10.04 9.26
CA ARG A 133 -8.70 -9.81 8.16
C ARG A 133 -9.40 -9.15 6.98
N GLY A 134 -10.59 -9.61 6.59
CA GLY A 134 -11.38 -8.99 5.53
C GLY A 134 -11.71 -7.52 5.82
N LEU A 135 -12.10 -7.19 7.05
CA LEU A 135 -12.37 -5.81 7.47
C LEU A 135 -11.09 -4.96 7.47
N GLY A 136 -9.98 -5.48 8.01
CA GLY A 136 -8.69 -4.78 8.01
C GLY A 136 -8.20 -4.48 6.60
N MET A 137 -8.22 -5.47 5.72
CA MET A 137 -7.82 -5.34 4.31
C MET A 137 -8.74 -4.43 3.50
N SER A 138 -10.04 -4.36 3.83
CA SER A 138 -11.01 -3.57 3.07
C SER A 138 -11.17 -2.13 3.59
N LEU A 139 -10.89 -1.87 4.87
CA LEU A 139 -11.17 -0.58 5.51
C LEU A 139 -9.92 0.14 5.99
N VAL A 140 -8.93 -0.58 6.52
CA VAL A 140 -7.74 0.03 7.14
C VAL A 140 -6.60 0.12 6.15
N VAL A 141 -6.31 -0.98 5.44
CA VAL A 141 -5.21 -1.05 4.46
C VAL A 141 -5.28 0.02 3.38
N PRO A 142 -6.44 0.27 2.73
CA PRO A 142 -6.53 1.28 1.69
C PRO A 142 -6.14 2.67 2.19
N LEU A 143 -6.37 2.99 3.47
CA LEU A 143 -6.09 4.32 4.01
C LEU A 143 -4.60 4.65 4.00
N PHE A 144 -3.78 3.77 4.56
CA PHE A 144 -2.35 4.04 4.67
C PHE A 144 -1.58 3.65 3.43
N GLU A 145 -2.02 2.63 2.69
CA GLU A 145 -1.36 2.21 1.46
C GLU A 145 -1.52 3.26 0.38
N GLU A 146 -2.72 3.79 0.17
CA GLU A 146 -2.94 4.87 -0.80
C GLU A 146 -2.29 6.20 -0.36
N LEU A 147 -2.21 6.45 0.95
CA LEU A 147 -1.46 7.58 1.49
C LEU A 147 0.04 7.48 1.19
N PHE A 148 0.62 6.29 1.31
CA PHE A 148 2.01 6.06 0.98
C PHE A 148 2.23 6.11 -0.54
N VAL A 149 1.51 5.28 -1.29
CA VAL A 149 1.77 5.04 -2.71
C VAL A 149 1.25 6.19 -3.59
N ARG A 150 -0.02 6.59 -3.41
CA ARG A 150 -0.69 7.58 -4.30
C ARG A 150 -0.65 9.00 -3.80
N SER A 151 -0.25 9.24 -2.55
CA SER A 151 0.20 10.57 -2.15
C SER A 151 1.72 10.69 -2.15
N ALA A 152 2.44 10.01 -1.25
CA ALA A 152 3.87 10.28 -1.08
C ALA A 152 4.69 9.89 -2.31
N VAL A 153 4.67 8.62 -2.71
CA VAL A 153 5.52 8.12 -3.81
C VAL A 153 5.15 8.81 -5.11
N LEU A 154 3.86 8.83 -5.48
CA LEU A 154 3.38 9.45 -6.72
C LEU A 154 3.86 10.90 -6.91
N ARG A 155 3.80 11.73 -5.86
CA ARG A 155 4.23 13.12 -5.90
C ARG A 155 5.75 13.26 -5.85
N ALA A 156 6.43 12.44 -5.06
CA ALA A 156 7.88 12.46 -4.93
C ALA A 156 8.63 12.00 -6.19
N VAL A 157 7.99 11.17 -7.03
CA VAL A 157 8.54 10.67 -8.30
C VAL A 157 7.91 11.34 -9.52
N HIS A 158 7.43 12.58 -9.37
CA HIS A 158 6.71 13.29 -10.43
C HIS A 158 7.54 13.51 -11.71
N ARG A 159 8.82 13.87 -11.57
CA ARG A 159 9.74 14.16 -12.67
C ARG A 159 10.94 13.21 -12.64
N TRP A 160 11.28 12.62 -13.78
CA TRP A 160 12.41 11.70 -13.91
C TRP A 160 13.74 12.29 -13.39
N ARG A 161 14.08 13.53 -13.78
CA ARG A 161 15.34 14.16 -13.37
C ARG A 161 15.45 14.30 -11.85
N GLY A 162 14.42 14.84 -11.20
CA GLY A 162 14.38 14.97 -9.75
C GLY A 162 14.37 13.62 -9.04
N THR A 163 13.67 12.64 -9.61
CA THR A 163 13.63 11.26 -9.09
C THR A 163 15.02 10.63 -9.13
N ARG A 164 15.73 10.75 -10.25
CA ARG A 164 17.10 10.25 -10.40
C ARG A 164 18.04 10.90 -9.38
N THR A 165 18.00 12.23 -9.22
CA THR A 165 18.81 12.93 -8.20
C THR A 165 18.49 12.40 -6.81
N GLY A 166 17.20 12.26 -6.50
CA GLY A 166 16.75 11.72 -5.21
C GLY A 166 17.18 10.28 -4.94
N LEU A 167 17.17 9.42 -5.95
CA LEU A 167 17.66 8.05 -5.83
C LEU A 167 19.18 8.00 -5.64
N LEU A 168 19.94 8.91 -6.25
CA LEU A 168 21.38 9.03 -6.03
C LEU A 168 21.70 9.56 -4.62
N GLN A 169 20.93 10.53 -4.13
CA GLN A 169 21.02 10.98 -2.73
C GLN A 169 20.77 9.81 -1.78
N PHE A 170 19.66 9.10 -1.96
CA PHE A 170 19.31 7.94 -1.14
C PHE A 170 20.39 6.84 -1.17
N ALA A 171 20.89 6.49 -2.36
CA ALA A 171 21.96 5.49 -2.48
C ALA A 171 23.28 5.96 -1.85
N GLY A 172 23.58 7.27 -1.91
CA GLY A 172 24.73 7.88 -1.25
C GLY A 172 24.64 7.89 0.27
N ASP A 173 23.42 7.94 0.81
CA ASP A 173 23.16 7.95 2.26
C ASP A 173 23.11 6.53 2.87
N MET A 174 23.07 5.48 2.04
CA MET A 174 23.02 4.08 2.50
C MET A 174 24.39 3.61 2.98
N PRO A 175 24.50 3.07 4.22
CA PRO A 175 25.75 2.47 4.69
C PRO A 175 26.28 1.38 3.75
N GLY A 176 27.58 1.39 3.45
CA GLY A 176 28.24 0.44 2.55
C GLY A 176 28.05 0.73 1.07
N LEU A 177 26.81 0.94 0.60
CA LEU A 177 26.56 1.32 -0.80
C LEU A 177 27.06 2.75 -1.08
N GLY A 178 26.76 3.68 -0.18
CA GLY A 178 27.16 5.08 -0.26
C GLY A 178 28.67 5.23 -0.32
N ASP A 179 29.39 4.53 0.56
CA ASP A 179 30.86 4.50 0.57
C ASP A 179 31.42 3.98 -0.77
N ALA A 180 30.81 2.95 -1.35
CA ALA A 180 31.22 2.36 -2.62
C ALA A 180 30.93 3.26 -3.85
N ILE A 181 30.07 4.28 -3.72
CA ILE A 181 29.70 5.18 -4.82
C ILE A 181 30.00 6.65 -4.54
N ALA A 182 30.55 7.00 -3.37
CA ALA A 182 30.73 8.36 -2.90
C ALA A 182 31.59 9.20 -3.86
N GLU A 183 32.63 8.60 -4.43
CA GLU A 183 33.56 9.26 -5.35
C GLU A 183 32.98 9.46 -6.77
N ARG A 184 31.79 8.92 -7.07
CA ARG A 184 31.19 9.10 -8.40
C ARG A 184 30.74 10.56 -8.55
N PRO A 185 31.16 11.28 -9.61
CA PRO A 185 30.80 12.69 -9.80
C PRO A 185 29.29 12.95 -9.80
N SER A 186 28.49 11.97 -10.24
CA SER A 186 27.02 12.06 -10.22
C SER A 186 26.42 12.01 -8.81
N VAL A 187 27.01 11.27 -7.87
CA VAL A 187 26.55 11.18 -6.48
C VAL A 187 26.98 12.43 -5.73
N GLU A 188 28.25 12.85 -5.88
CA GLU A 188 28.76 14.09 -5.29
C GLU A 188 27.93 15.31 -5.72
N ALA A 189 27.62 15.41 -7.02
CA ALA A 189 26.76 16.48 -7.53
C ALA A 189 25.34 16.41 -6.95
N ALA A 190 24.76 15.21 -6.82
CA ALA A 190 23.42 15.04 -6.25
C ALA A 190 23.36 15.40 -4.75
N GLN A 191 24.42 15.12 -3.99
CA GLN A 191 24.51 15.40 -2.56
C GLN A 191 24.65 16.89 -2.23
N LYS A 192 25.06 17.72 -3.20
CA LYS A 192 25.10 19.19 -3.06
C LYS A 192 23.72 19.83 -3.25
N GLU A 193 22.76 19.11 -3.82
CA GLU A 193 21.40 19.59 -4.05
C GLU A 193 20.52 19.39 -2.80
N PRO A 194 19.47 20.21 -2.58
CA PRO A 194 18.46 19.93 -1.57
C PRO A 194 17.80 18.54 -1.77
N PRO A 195 17.20 17.93 -0.73
CA PRO A 195 16.56 16.61 -0.83
C PRO A 195 15.48 16.55 -1.93
N ALA A 196 15.80 15.94 -3.07
CA ALA A 196 15.06 16.14 -4.32
C ALA A 196 13.67 15.49 -4.28
N LEU A 197 13.53 14.33 -3.62
CA LEU A 197 12.23 13.66 -3.46
C LEU A 197 11.31 14.44 -2.53
N THR A 198 11.84 15.01 -1.44
CA THR A 198 11.08 15.87 -0.52
C THR A 198 10.60 17.13 -1.21
N LYS A 199 11.46 17.77 -2.00
CA LYS A 199 11.09 18.94 -2.81
C LYS A 199 9.94 18.59 -3.76
N GLN A 200 10.04 17.51 -4.51
CA GLN A 200 8.98 17.06 -5.43
C GLN A 200 7.68 16.72 -4.70
N LEU A 201 7.74 16.06 -3.54
CA LEU A 201 6.58 15.76 -2.72
C LEU A 201 5.82 17.03 -2.34
N ILE A 202 6.54 18.08 -1.90
CA ILE A 202 5.93 19.35 -1.47
C ILE A 202 5.36 20.11 -2.67
N GLU A 203 6.12 20.25 -3.76
CA GLU A 203 5.78 21.11 -4.90
C GLU A 203 4.72 20.49 -5.83
N THR A 204 4.63 19.17 -5.90
CA THR A 204 3.67 18.49 -6.79
C THR A 204 2.32 18.39 -6.10
N SER A 205 1.24 18.87 -6.73
CA SER A 205 -0.12 18.66 -6.21
C SER A 205 -0.60 17.22 -6.45
N LEU A 206 -1.54 16.73 -5.64
CA LEU A 206 -2.01 15.34 -5.74
C LEU A 206 -2.54 14.98 -7.15
N GLY A 207 -3.26 15.89 -7.82
CA GLY A 207 -3.79 15.66 -9.16
C GLY A 207 -2.78 15.84 -10.31
N ALA A 208 -1.54 16.23 -10.03
CA ALA A 208 -0.50 16.42 -11.04
C ALA A 208 0.17 15.07 -11.41
N VAL A 209 -0.61 14.18 -12.00
CA VAL A 209 -0.15 12.84 -12.39
C VAL A 209 0.50 12.87 -13.77
N THR A 210 1.73 12.39 -13.88
CA THR A 210 2.41 12.12 -15.16
C THR A 210 2.44 10.61 -15.43
N LEU A 211 2.58 10.22 -16.71
CA LEU A 211 2.76 8.81 -17.07
C LEU A 211 3.95 8.17 -16.33
N PHE A 212 5.06 8.92 -16.21
CA PHE A 212 6.24 8.47 -15.45
C PHE A 212 5.90 8.22 -13.98
N SER A 213 5.24 9.16 -13.30
CA SER A 213 4.88 9.02 -11.89
C SER A 213 3.87 7.89 -11.63
N ALA A 214 2.92 7.72 -12.55
CA ALA A 214 1.95 6.63 -12.50
C ALA A 214 2.66 5.28 -12.61
N PHE A 215 3.56 5.12 -13.58
CA PHE A 215 4.35 3.91 -13.73
C PHE A 215 5.25 3.65 -12.51
N ALA A 216 6.06 4.62 -12.09
CA ALA A 216 7.00 4.45 -10.98
C ALA A 216 6.31 4.13 -9.65
N SER A 217 5.21 4.83 -9.32
CA SER A 217 4.43 4.50 -8.11
C SER A 217 3.72 3.16 -8.22
N THR A 218 3.35 2.71 -9.43
CA THR A 218 2.76 1.38 -9.65
C THR A 218 3.79 0.28 -9.48
N VAL A 219 5.03 0.48 -9.90
CA VAL A 219 6.14 -0.45 -9.63
C VAL A 219 6.38 -0.58 -8.13
N VAL A 220 6.40 0.53 -7.38
CA VAL A 220 6.55 0.48 -5.91
C VAL A 220 5.39 -0.26 -5.25
N PHE A 221 4.16 -0.06 -5.72
CA PHE A 221 2.99 -0.79 -5.26
C PHE A 221 3.09 -2.29 -5.55
N ALA A 222 3.44 -2.69 -6.77
CA ALA A 222 3.61 -4.10 -7.10
C ALA A 222 4.73 -4.75 -6.28
N ALA A 223 5.82 -4.02 -6.01
CA ALA A 223 6.95 -4.51 -5.22
C ALA A 223 6.61 -4.79 -3.75
N SER A 224 5.54 -4.22 -3.20
CA SER A 224 5.05 -4.57 -1.86
C SER A 224 4.11 -5.78 -1.84
N HIS A 225 3.89 -6.43 -2.98
CA HIS A 225 3.01 -7.57 -3.15
C HIS A 225 3.77 -8.81 -3.66
N GLY A 226 3.15 -9.97 -3.51
CA GLY A 226 3.66 -11.20 -4.11
C GLY A 226 3.68 -11.10 -5.64
N VAL A 227 4.64 -11.75 -6.28
CA VAL A 227 4.80 -11.69 -7.75
C VAL A 227 3.53 -12.12 -8.50
N ARG A 228 2.74 -13.05 -7.92
CA ARG A 228 1.43 -13.48 -8.45
C ARG A 228 0.43 -12.32 -8.61
N ASP A 229 0.55 -11.30 -7.76
CA ASP A 229 -0.41 -10.19 -7.66
C ASP A 229 -0.05 -9.03 -8.59
N TRP A 230 1.15 -9.04 -9.18
CA TRP A 230 1.69 -7.91 -9.92
C TRP A 230 0.79 -7.48 -11.07
N ALA A 231 0.21 -8.42 -11.82
CA ALA A 231 -0.67 -8.07 -12.95
C ALA A 231 -1.90 -7.27 -12.47
N GLY A 232 -2.51 -7.68 -11.35
CA GLY A 232 -3.59 -6.94 -10.69
C GLY A 232 -3.11 -5.58 -10.16
N CYS A 233 -1.95 -5.55 -9.50
CA CYS A 233 -1.34 -4.31 -9.00
C CYS A 233 -1.09 -3.29 -10.12
N PHE A 234 -0.65 -3.72 -11.30
CA PHE A 234 -0.45 -2.84 -12.46
C PHE A 234 -1.77 -2.26 -12.97
N ALA A 235 -2.80 -3.09 -13.12
CA ALA A 235 -4.12 -2.64 -13.53
C ALA A 235 -4.69 -1.60 -12.54
N CYS A 236 -4.68 -1.92 -11.25
CA CYS A 236 -5.11 -1.01 -10.19
C CYS A 236 -4.30 0.28 -10.18
N GLY A 237 -2.98 0.18 -10.27
CA GLY A 237 -2.10 1.35 -10.18
C GLY A 237 -2.39 2.39 -11.25
N PHE A 238 -2.55 1.98 -12.51
CA PHE A 238 -2.90 2.91 -13.58
C PHE A 238 -4.31 3.49 -13.45
N VAL A 239 -5.32 2.66 -13.14
CA VAL A 239 -6.71 3.11 -13.01
C VAL A 239 -6.86 4.08 -11.83
N TRP A 240 -6.23 3.78 -10.69
CA TRP A 240 -6.27 4.65 -9.52
C TRP A 240 -5.48 5.95 -9.74
N CYS A 241 -4.34 5.92 -10.43
CA CYS A 241 -3.64 7.13 -10.84
C CYS A 241 -4.50 8.01 -11.76
N ALA A 242 -5.22 7.40 -12.73
CA ALA A 242 -6.15 8.12 -13.60
C ALA A 242 -7.32 8.72 -12.80
N MET A 243 -7.85 8.00 -11.81
CA MET A 243 -8.88 8.49 -10.91
C MET A 243 -8.39 9.65 -10.04
N ILE A 244 -7.16 9.61 -9.51
CA ILE A 244 -6.54 10.75 -8.82
C ILE A 244 -6.45 11.96 -9.73
N ALA A 245 -5.92 11.78 -10.95
CA ALA A 245 -5.78 12.86 -11.92
C ALA A 245 -7.14 13.51 -12.23
N TYR A 246 -8.18 12.69 -12.44
CA TYR A 246 -9.52 13.16 -12.75
C TYR A 246 -10.19 13.90 -11.59
N THR A 247 -10.17 13.31 -10.39
CA THR A 247 -10.88 13.83 -9.20
C THR A 247 -10.14 14.94 -8.44
N ASN A 248 -8.88 15.20 -8.81
CA ASN A 248 -8.03 16.23 -8.19
C ASN A 248 -7.38 17.18 -9.21
N ARG A 249 -7.85 17.21 -10.46
CA ARG A 249 -7.26 18.05 -11.52
C ARG A 249 -7.19 19.53 -11.08
N PRO A 250 -6.12 20.27 -11.45
CA PRO A 250 -5.94 21.67 -11.03
C PRO A 250 -7.07 22.61 -11.40
N SER A 251 -7.81 22.32 -12.48
CA SER A 251 -8.97 23.10 -12.93
C SER A 251 -10.19 22.99 -12.01
N LEU A 252 -10.21 22.04 -11.08
CA LEU A 252 -11.24 21.99 -10.04
C LEU A 252 -10.89 22.95 -8.89
N PRO A 253 -11.87 23.73 -8.40
CA PRO A 253 -11.82 24.40 -7.10
C PRO A 253 -11.39 23.44 -5.99
N GLU A 254 -10.62 23.95 -5.03
CA GLU A 254 -10.01 23.15 -3.98
C GLU A 254 -11.05 22.38 -3.13
N ASP A 255 -12.17 23.01 -2.82
CA ASP A 255 -13.29 22.42 -2.09
C ASP A 255 -13.96 21.26 -2.85
N ARG A 256 -13.86 21.25 -4.18
CA ARG A 256 -14.39 20.19 -5.05
C ARG A 256 -13.40 19.05 -5.33
N ARG A 257 -12.15 19.15 -4.88
CA ARG A 257 -11.17 18.06 -5.02
C ARG A 257 -11.49 16.94 -4.03
N ALA A 258 -11.39 15.70 -4.50
CA ALA A 258 -11.79 14.55 -3.69
C ALA A 258 -10.67 14.01 -2.78
N GLY A 259 -9.43 14.49 -2.93
CA GLY A 259 -8.26 13.91 -2.26
C GLY A 259 -8.07 12.43 -2.61
N LEU A 260 -7.72 11.61 -1.62
CA LEU A 260 -7.54 10.17 -1.78
C LEU A 260 -8.84 9.35 -1.65
N GLY A 261 -9.95 9.97 -1.20
CA GLY A 261 -11.19 9.27 -0.89
C GLY A 261 -11.70 8.31 -1.98
N PRO A 262 -11.79 8.72 -3.25
CA PRO A 262 -12.24 7.83 -4.32
C PRO A 262 -11.35 6.60 -4.52
N VAL A 263 -10.04 6.73 -4.36
CA VAL A 263 -9.13 5.59 -4.50
C VAL A 263 -9.25 4.66 -3.30
N ILE A 264 -9.30 5.20 -2.09
CA ILE A 264 -9.49 4.45 -0.85
C ILE A 264 -10.76 3.59 -0.92
N TRP A 265 -11.87 4.19 -1.36
CA TRP A 265 -13.14 3.47 -1.52
C TRP A 265 -13.06 2.40 -2.61
N SER A 266 -12.48 2.71 -3.77
CA SER A 266 -12.33 1.75 -4.86
C SER A 266 -11.47 0.56 -4.45
N HIS A 267 -10.33 0.82 -3.81
CA HIS A 267 -9.44 -0.19 -3.26
C HIS A 267 -10.15 -1.05 -2.21
N GLY A 268 -10.81 -0.44 -1.23
CA GLY A 268 -11.57 -1.19 -0.21
C GLY A 268 -12.65 -2.10 -0.80
N LEU A 269 -13.36 -1.65 -1.84
CA LEU A 269 -14.35 -2.46 -2.54
C LEU A 269 -13.73 -3.59 -3.37
N VAL A 270 -12.58 -3.38 -4.01
CA VAL A 270 -11.85 -4.45 -4.71
C VAL A 270 -11.43 -5.52 -3.70
N ASN A 271 -10.84 -5.13 -2.56
CA ASN A 271 -10.42 -6.08 -1.52
C ASN A 271 -11.61 -6.85 -0.95
N ALA A 272 -12.72 -6.16 -0.64
CA ALA A 272 -13.94 -6.82 -0.18
C ALA A 272 -14.52 -7.78 -1.23
N GLY A 273 -14.46 -7.40 -2.51
CA GLY A 273 -14.90 -8.23 -3.63
C GLY A 273 -14.06 -9.49 -3.80
N LEU A 274 -12.72 -9.37 -3.73
CA LEU A 274 -11.81 -10.51 -3.75
C LEU A 274 -12.02 -11.42 -2.54
N TRP A 275 -12.23 -10.85 -1.35
CA TRP A 275 -12.55 -11.60 -0.14
C TRP A 275 -13.84 -12.40 -0.28
N GLY A 276 -14.89 -11.76 -0.81
CA GLY A 276 -16.18 -12.40 -1.10
C GLY A 276 -16.06 -13.49 -2.16
N TRP A 277 -15.24 -13.26 -3.20
CA TRP A 277 -14.94 -14.27 -4.22
C TRP A 277 -14.26 -15.48 -3.62
N THR A 278 -13.20 -15.31 -2.82
CA THR A 278 -12.51 -16.43 -2.17
C THR A 278 -13.45 -17.21 -1.27
N TRP A 279 -14.29 -16.54 -0.48
CA TRP A 279 -15.30 -17.21 0.35
C TRP A 279 -16.28 -18.04 -0.50
N TRP A 280 -16.79 -17.48 -1.60
CA TRP A 280 -17.81 -18.12 -2.42
C TRP A 280 -17.27 -19.27 -3.28
N SER A 281 -16.11 -19.06 -3.91
CA SER A 281 -15.50 -20.00 -4.87
C SER A 281 -14.56 -21.02 -4.20
N GLY A 282 -14.13 -20.76 -2.97
CA GLY A 282 -13.04 -21.49 -2.33
C GLY A 282 -11.66 -21.21 -2.95
N ASP A 283 -11.53 -20.17 -3.78
CA ASP A 283 -10.29 -19.85 -4.46
C ASP A 283 -9.40 -18.93 -3.61
N TRP A 284 -8.56 -19.55 -2.79
CA TRP A 284 -7.66 -18.88 -1.85
C TRP A 284 -6.47 -18.18 -2.50
N GLN A 285 -6.30 -18.28 -3.83
CA GLN A 285 -5.18 -17.63 -4.51
C GLN A 285 -5.25 -16.09 -4.50
N PHE A 286 -6.40 -15.52 -4.14
CA PHE A 286 -6.66 -14.08 -4.10
C PHE A 286 -6.62 -13.49 -2.68
N LEU A 287 -6.20 -14.28 -1.68
CA LEU A 287 -5.91 -13.85 -0.30
C LEU A 287 -4.42 -13.96 0.02
#